data_AF-A0A6M0F9Z9-F1
#
_entry.id   AF-A0A6M0F9Z9-F1
#
_cell.length_a   1.000
_cell.length_b   1.000
_cell.length_c   1.000
_cell.angle_alpha   90.00
_cell.angle_beta   90.00
_cell.angle_gamma   90.00
#
_symmetry.space_group_name_H-M   'P 1'
#
loop_
_entity.id
_entity.type
_entity.pdbx_description
1 polymer ?
#
loop_
_entity_poly.entity_id
_entity_poly.type
_entity_poly.pdbx_seq_one_letter_code
_entity_poly.pdbx_strand_id
1 'polypeptide(L)'
;MSDRETVEKIKENHDLQYFIGFEAYNNQASFDASMLVHFRERIDADLINQINSYLVKTRGEKTEDKGKKHTQNQKKSRSVKNQGKLIIDATCAPADISYPTDLNLLNQARIQTEKIIDILYEPQKIKFNKKPITHRQIARKEYLRVAKKKDELPVKKSGNL
;
A
#
# COMPACT_ATOMS: atom_id res chain seq x y z
N MET A 1 -20.50 -7.58 -10.93
CA MET A 1 -20.55 -7.55 -9.46
C MET A 1 -22.01 -7.77 -9.08
N SER A 2 -22.33 -9.00 -8.69
CA SER A 2 -23.64 -9.36 -8.14
C SER A 2 -23.71 -8.95 -6.67
N ASP A 3 -24.90 -8.68 -6.16
CA ASP A 3 -25.09 -8.28 -4.75
C ASP A 3 -24.55 -9.37 -3.80
N ARG A 4 -24.71 -10.64 -4.16
CA ARG A 4 -24.12 -11.78 -3.42
C ARG A 4 -22.59 -11.73 -3.36
N GLU A 5 -21.95 -11.46 -4.49
CA GLU A 5 -20.49 -11.33 -4.55
C GLU A 5 -20.00 -10.14 -3.70
N THR A 6 -20.82 -9.10 -3.57
CA THR A 6 -20.47 -7.90 -2.81
C THR A 6 -20.51 -8.18 -1.30
N VAL A 7 -21.51 -8.94 -0.84
CA VAL A 7 -21.59 -9.41 0.57
C VAL A 7 -20.40 -10.31 0.90
N GLU A 8 -20.04 -11.23 0.01
CA GLU A 8 -18.89 -12.12 0.20
C GLU A 8 -17.58 -11.33 0.31
N LYS A 9 -17.38 -10.33 -0.56
CA LYS A 9 -16.20 -9.45 -0.47
C LYS A 9 -16.11 -8.68 0.85
N ILE A 10 -17.23 -8.19 1.36
CA ILE A 10 -17.27 -7.49 2.66
C ILE A 10 -16.95 -8.48 3.79
N LYS A 11 -17.44 -9.71 3.71
CA LYS A 11 -17.13 -10.77 4.68
C LYS A 11 -15.64 -11.16 4.68
N GLU A 12 -15.00 -11.20 3.52
CA GLU A 12 -13.58 -11.58 3.42
C GLU A 12 -12.61 -10.47 3.84
N ASN A 13 -12.98 -9.21 3.64
CA ASN A 13 -12.07 -8.08 3.82
C ASN A 13 -12.35 -7.27 5.10
N HIS A 14 -11.40 -7.28 6.04
CA HIS A 14 -11.47 -6.51 7.28
C HIS A 14 -11.66 -5.00 7.06
N ASP A 15 -11.01 -4.42 6.04
CA ASP A 15 -11.06 -2.99 5.76
C ASP A 15 -12.47 -2.55 5.35
N LEU A 16 -13.17 -3.39 4.57
CA LEU A 16 -14.55 -3.12 4.14
C LEU A 16 -15.52 -3.21 5.32
N GLN A 17 -15.29 -4.14 6.25
CA GLN A 17 -16.10 -4.22 7.47
C GLN A 17 -15.90 -2.97 8.34
N TYR A 18 -14.65 -2.55 8.52
CA TYR A 18 -14.35 -1.33 9.26
C TYR A 18 -14.97 -0.10 8.60
N PHE A 19 -14.92 0.00 7.27
CA PHE A 19 -15.53 1.10 6.52
C PHE A 19 -17.05 1.23 6.76
N ILE A 20 -17.74 0.10 6.92
CA ILE A 20 -19.19 0.07 7.20
C ILE A 20 -19.47 0.29 8.71
N GLY A 21 -18.44 0.36 9.55
CA GLY A 21 -18.54 0.72 10.97
C GLY A 21 -18.46 -0.47 11.94
N PHE A 22 -17.93 -1.63 11.51
CA PHE A 22 -17.68 -2.74 12.42
C PHE A 22 -16.44 -2.48 13.28
N GLU A 23 -16.54 -2.74 14.59
CA GLU A 23 -15.43 -2.58 15.55
C GLU A 23 -14.40 -3.71 15.44
N ALA A 24 -14.80 -4.89 14.97
CA ALA A 24 -13.95 -6.07 14.85
C ALA A 24 -14.33 -6.91 13.63
N TYR A 25 -13.37 -7.68 13.13
CA TYR A 25 -13.58 -8.60 12.02
C TYR A 25 -14.57 -9.72 12.39
N ASN A 26 -15.56 -9.93 11.53
CA ASN A 26 -16.50 -11.06 11.62
C ASN A 26 -16.55 -11.82 10.29
N ASN A 27 -16.49 -13.15 10.37
CA ASN A 27 -16.55 -14.05 9.20
C ASN A 27 -17.98 -14.49 8.85
N GLN A 28 -19.00 -13.87 9.46
CA GLN A 28 -20.40 -14.06 9.10
C GLN A 28 -20.88 -12.96 8.15
N ALA A 29 -21.82 -13.29 7.26
CA ALA A 29 -22.44 -12.29 6.41
C ALA A 29 -23.30 -11.37 7.28
N SER A 30 -22.94 -10.10 7.36
CA SER A 30 -23.61 -9.13 8.24
C SER A 30 -25.04 -8.78 7.78
N PHE A 31 -25.35 -8.93 6.50
CA PHE A 31 -26.67 -8.65 5.92
C PHE A 31 -26.93 -9.55 4.71
N ASP A 32 -28.21 -9.76 4.40
CA ASP A 32 -28.62 -10.54 3.23
C ASP A 32 -28.39 -9.76 1.93
N ALA A 33 -28.06 -10.47 0.84
CA ALA A 33 -27.80 -9.84 -0.46
C ALA A 33 -29.02 -9.09 -0.98
N SER A 34 -30.23 -9.58 -0.65
CA SER A 34 -31.51 -8.93 -0.99
C SER A 34 -31.62 -7.51 -0.42
N MET A 35 -30.98 -7.24 0.74
CA MET A 35 -31.00 -5.91 1.34
C MET A 35 -30.18 -4.88 0.56
N LEU A 36 -29.12 -5.31 -0.14
CA LEU A 36 -28.31 -4.40 -0.96
C LEU A 36 -29.10 -3.78 -2.11
N VAL A 37 -30.09 -4.50 -2.65
CA VAL A 37 -31.00 -3.98 -3.69
C VAL A 37 -31.71 -2.73 -3.17
N HIS A 38 -32.29 -2.82 -1.97
CA HIS A 38 -33.00 -1.70 -1.34
C HIS A 38 -32.09 -0.53 -0.98
N PHE A 39 -30.81 -0.78 -0.67
CA PHE A 39 -29.85 0.30 -0.47
C PHE A 39 -29.51 1.00 -1.78
N ARG A 40 -29.30 0.23 -2.85
CA ARG A 40 -28.95 0.76 -4.17
C ARG A 40 -30.10 1.54 -4.81
N GLU A 41 -31.35 1.16 -4.55
CA GLU A 41 -32.54 1.92 -4.96
C GLU A 41 -32.68 3.27 -4.23
N ARG A 42 -32.10 3.41 -3.04
CA ARG A 42 -32.16 4.66 -2.25
C ARG A 42 -30.93 5.54 -2.44
N ILE A 43 -29.81 4.97 -2.86
CA ILE A 43 -28.55 5.69 -3.11
C ILE A 43 -28.45 5.97 -4.60
N ASP A 44 -29.14 7.03 -5.02
CA ASP A 44 -29.12 7.49 -6.40
C ASP A 44 -27.76 8.08 -6.79
N ALA A 45 -27.46 8.03 -8.10
CA ALA A 45 -26.24 8.63 -8.65
C ALA A 45 -26.11 10.12 -8.30
N ASP A 46 -27.24 10.84 -8.20
CA ASP A 46 -27.27 12.25 -7.82
C ASP A 46 -26.83 12.46 -6.37
N LEU A 47 -27.24 11.59 -5.45
CA LEU A 47 -26.80 11.63 -4.06
C LEU A 47 -25.30 11.37 -3.96
N ILE A 48 -24.78 10.38 -4.70
CA ILE A 48 -23.34 10.08 -4.75
C ILE A 48 -22.56 11.29 -5.29
N ASN A 49 -23.05 11.91 -6.36
CA ASN A 49 -22.42 13.10 -6.94
C ASN A 49 -22.45 14.30 -5.98
N GLN A 50 -23.55 14.49 -5.25
CA GLN A 50 -23.64 15.52 -4.21
C GLN A 50 -22.62 15.28 -3.10
N ILE A 51 -22.50 14.05 -2.58
CA ILE A 51 -21.51 13.69 -1.56
C ILE A 51 -20.08 13.93 -2.07
N ASN A 52 -19.78 13.50 -3.29
CA ASN A 52 -18.46 13.73 -3.91
C ASN A 52 -18.14 15.23 -4.01
N SER A 53 -19.11 16.04 -4.46
CA SER A 53 -18.95 17.49 -4.55
C SER A 53 -18.72 18.13 -3.17
N TYR A 54 -19.42 17.65 -2.14
CA TYR A 54 -19.28 18.12 -0.76
C TYR A 54 -17.91 17.77 -0.18
N LEU A 55 -17.43 16.53 -0.39
CA LEU A 55 -16.10 16.08 0.04
C LEU A 55 -14.98 16.86 -0.63
N VAL A 56 -15.10 17.17 -1.93
CA VAL A 56 -14.11 17.97 -2.66
C VAL A 56 -14.09 19.41 -2.12
N LYS A 57 -15.25 20.02 -1.86
CA LYS A 57 -15.33 21.37 -1.26
C LYS A 57 -14.71 21.40 0.14
N THR A 58 -15.12 20.49 1.03
CA THR A 58 -14.59 20.44 2.40
C THR A 58 -13.11 20.08 2.48
N ARG A 59 -12.56 19.31 1.54
CA ARG A 59 -11.11 19.04 1.48
C ARG A 59 -10.32 20.18 0.83
N GLY A 60 -10.89 20.84 -0.18
CA GLY A 60 -10.29 22.02 -0.82
C GLY A 60 -10.19 23.23 0.11
N GLU A 61 -11.17 23.42 1.00
CA GLU A 61 -11.17 24.50 1.99
C GLU A 61 -10.21 24.24 3.17
N LYS A 62 -9.91 22.97 3.49
CA LYS A 62 -8.98 22.61 4.58
C LYS A 62 -7.50 22.72 4.20
N THR A 63 -7.17 23.08 2.96
CA THR A 63 -5.79 23.28 2.49
C THR A 63 -5.35 24.75 2.41
N GLU A 64 -5.99 25.67 3.14
CA GLU A 64 -5.49 27.05 3.23
C GLU A 64 -4.70 27.39 4.51
N ASP A 65 -4.62 26.52 5.52
CA ASP A 65 -3.87 26.83 6.73
C ASP A 65 -2.93 25.71 7.18
N LYS A 66 -1.73 25.69 6.58
CA LYS A 66 -0.43 25.76 7.28
C LYS A 66 0.75 25.44 6.35
N GLY A 67 1.47 26.49 5.97
CA GLY A 67 2.94 26.43 5.92
C GLY A 67 3.61 26.56 4.55
N LYS A 68 3.74 27.79 4.04
CA LYS A 68 5.01 28.54 3.99
C LYS A 68 4.83 29.79 3.12
N LYS A 69 5.09 30.95 3.74
CA LYS A 69 5.15 32.26 3.09
C LYS A 69 6.09 32.21 1.88
N HIS A 70 5.55 32.44 0.69
CA HIS A 70 6.31 33.09 -0.37
C HIS A 70 5.52 34.32 -0.82
N THR A 71 6.11 35.46 -0.48
CA THR A 71 5.78 36.81 -0.86
C THR A 71 5.15 36.88 -2.25
N GLN A 72 3.94 37.44 -2.32
CA GLN A 72 3.33 37.86 -3.58
C GLN A 72 4.21 38.95 -4.18
N ASN A 73 5.07 38.55 -5.11
CA ASN A 73 5.63 39.45 -6.10
C ASN A 73 4.91 39.15 -7.41
N GLN A 74 4.02 40.07 -7.79
CA GLN A 74 3.41 40.12 -9.11
C GLN A 74 4.51 40.22 -10.17
N LYS A 75 5.01 39.09 -10.65
CA LYS A 75 5.87 39.01 -11.84
C LYS A 75 5.46 37.80 -12.66
N LYS A 76 4.83 38.07 -13.81
CA LYS A 76 4.58 37.20 -14.97
C LYS A 76 5.40 35.91 -14.92
N SER A 77 4.82 34.79 -14.51
CA SER A 77 5.51 33.50 -14.49
C SER A 77 4.92 32.55 -15.53
N ARG A 78 5.82 32.07 -16.39
CA ARG A 78 5.58 31.06 -17.43
C ARG A 78 4.86 29.85 -16.84
N SER A 79 3.98 29.26 -17.63
CA SER A 79 3.26 28.02 -17.38
C SER A 79 4.17 26.93 -16.78
N VAL A 80 4.12 26.77 -15.45
CA VAL A 80 4.67 25.59 -14.81
C VAL A 80 3.70 24.46 -15.13
N LYS A 81 4.02 23.66 -16.15
CA LYS A 81 3.26 22.44 -16.44
C LYS A 81 3.31 21.55 -15.21
N ASN A 82 2.16 21.19 -14.67
CA ASN A 82 2.01 20.30 -13.52
C ASN A 82 2.79 19.00 -13.84
N GLN A 83 3.92 18.77 -13.16
CA GLN A 83 4.69 17.54 -13.30
C GLN A 83 4.30 16.60 -12.17
N GLY A 84 3.67 15.48 -12.50
CA GLY A 84 3.23 14.48 -11.54
C GLY A 84 2.54 13.30 -12.25
N LYS A 85 2.45 12.16 -11.58
CA LYS A 85 1.74 10.99 -12.10
C LYS A 85 0.28 11.08 -11.65
N LEU A 86 -0.65 11.23 -12.61
CA LEU A 86 -2.08 11.23 -12.33
C LEU A 86 -2.55 9.78 -12.13
N ILE A 87 -3.10 9.47 -10.96
CA ILE A 87 -3.75 8.20 -10.66
C ILE A 87 -5.25 8.42 -10.86
N ILE A 88 -5.83 7.76 -11.87
CA ILE A 88 -7.23 7.98 -12.30
C ILE A 88 -8.20 7.10 -11.51
N ASP A 89 -7.72 5.97 -10.98
CA ASP A 89 -8.52 4.98 -10.27
C ASP A 89 -7.83 4.60 -8.95
N ALA A 90 -8.63 4.43 -7.89
CA ALA A 90 -8.15 4.04 -6.55
C ALA A 90 -7.49 2.65 -6.57
N THR A 91 -7.92 1.74 -7.43
CA THR A 91 -7.29 0.41 -7.56
C THR A 91 -5.95 0.45 -8.29
N CYS A 92 -5.61 1.55 -8.96
CA CYS A 92 -4.34 1.75 -9.65
C CYS A 92 -3.31 2.52 -8.81
N ALA A 93 -3.56 2.70 -7.52
CA ALA A 93 -2.56 3.20 -6.60
C ALA A 93 -1.33 2.27 -6.62
N PRO A 94 -0.10 2.80 -6.71
CA PRO A 94 1.09 1.97 -6.60
C PRO A 94 1.06 1.30 -5.23
N ALA A 95 0.97 -0.02 -5.24
CA ALA A 95 1.05 -0.79 -4.01
C ALA A 95 2.51 -0.75 -3.53
N ASP A 96 2.76 -0.05 -2.42
CA ASP A 96 4.04 -0.10 -1.69
C ASP A 96 4.17 -1.44 -0.93
N ILE A 97 3.98 -2.55 -1.65
CA ILE A 97 4.12 -3.91 -1.16
C ILE A 97 5.36 -4.54 -1.79
N SER A 98 6.13 -5.26 -0.98
CA SER A 98 7.28 -6.02 -1.47
C SER A 98 6.78 -7.24 -2.25
N TYR A 99 7.24 -7.40 -3.48
CA TYR A 99 6.94 -8.57 -4.29
C TYR A 99 7.74 -9.79 -3.80
N PRO A 100 7.23 -11.02 -3.96
CA PRO A 100 7.93 -12.23 -3.51
C PRO A 100 9.29 -12.46 -4.19
N THR A 101 9.55 -11.79 -5.31
CA THR A 101 10.84 -11.77 -6.01
C THR A 101 11.81 -10.71 -5.49
N ASP A 102 11.42 -9.92 -4.49
CA ASP A 102 12.24 -8.84 -3.99
C ASP A 102 13.41 -9.38 -3.17
N LEU A 103 14.62 -9.11 -3.64
CA LEU A 103 15.86 -9.47 -2.97
C LEU A 103 15.96 -8.85 -1.56
N ASN A 104 15.30 -7.70 -1.36
CA ASN A 104 15.23 -7.05 -0.06
C ASN A 104 14.41 -7.87 0.95
N LEU A 105 13.26 -8.42 0.52
CA LEU A 105 12.42 -9.29 1.35
C LEU A 105 13.19 -10.56 1.76
N LEU A 106 13.89 -11.18 0.81
CA LEU A 106 14.73 -12.35 1.09
C LEU A 106 15.86 -12.04 2.09
N ASN A 107 16.51 -10.88 1.97
CA ASN A 107 17.53 -10.46 2.92
C ASN A 107 16.95 -10.18 4.32
N GLN A 108 15.74 -9.61 4.40
CA GLN A 108 15.05 -9.46 5.69
C GLN A 108 14.77 -10.82 6.33
N ALA A 109 14.22 -11.78 5.58
CA ALA A 109 13.98 -13.13 6.07
C ALA A 109 15.27 -13.81 6.58
N ARG A 110 16.38 -13.66 5.86
CA ARG A 110 17.71 -14.14 6.32
C ARG A 110 18.11 -13.52 7.66
N ILE A 111 17.97 -12.21 7.84
CA ILE A 111 18.33 -11.53 9.09
C ILE A 111 17.47 -12.03 10.25
N GLN A 112 16.16 -12.22 10.03
CA GLN A 112 15.26 -12.69 11.08
C GLN A 112 15.55 -14.14 11.48
N THR A 113 15.76 -15.02 10.52
CA THR A 113 16.13 -16.43 10.78
C THR A 113 17.47 -16.53 11.54
N GLU A 114 18.47 -15.73 11.18
CA GLU A 114 19.74 -15.65 11.90
C GLU A 114 19.57 -15.21 13.37
N LYS A 115 18.67 -14.27 13.64
CA LYS A 115 18.35 -13.83 15.02
C LYS A 115 17.62 -14.92 15.80
N ILE A 116 16.67 -15.60 15.17
CA ILE A 116 15.95 -16.72 15.80
C ILE A 116 16.95 -17.81 16.20
N ILE A 117 17.90 -18.14 15.32
CA ILE A 117 18.98 -19.10 15.63
C ILE A 117 19.84 -18.60 16.81
N ASP A 118 20.14 -17.31 16.91
CA ASP A 118 20.87 -16.75 18.07
C ASP A 118 20.09 -16.97 19.37
N ILE A 119 18.82 -16.57 19.38
CA ILE A 119 17.94 -16.66 20.56
C ILE A 119 17.75 -18.12 21.00
N LEU A 120 17.53 -19.03 20.05
CA LEU A 120 17.32 -20.45 20.36
C LEU A 120 18.60 -21.16 20.81
N TYR A 121 19.76 -20.71 20.32
CA TYR A 121 21.03 -21.31 20.70
C TYR A 121 21.47 -20.89 22.11
N GLU A 122 21.15 -19.68 22.57
CA GLU A 122 21.49 -19.21 23.93
C GLU A 122 21.16 -20.19 25.06
N PRO A 123 19.92 -20.71 25.19
CA PRO A 123 19.58 -21.69 26.23
C PRO A 123 20.16 -23.08 25.97
N GLN A 124 20.52 -23.39 24.72
CA GLN A 124 21.00 -24.71 24.32
C GLN A 124 22.53 -24.84 24.30
N LYS A 125 23.27 -23.78 24.64
CA LYS A 125 24.74 -23.77 24.75
C LYS A 125 25.31 -24.87 25.65
N ILE A 126 24.54 -25.32 26.64
CA ILE A 126 24.93 -26.40 27.56
C ILE A 126 24.93 -27.77 26.86
N LYS A 127 24.06 -27.97 25.87
CA LYS A 127 23.92 -29.24 25.14
C LYS A 127 24.69 -29.26 23.82
N PHE A 128 24.79 -28.11 23.14
CA PHE A 128 25.52 -27.98 21.89
C PHE A 128 26.71 -27.04 22.10
N ASN A 129 27.92 -27.60 22.11
CA ASN A 129 29.16 -26.84 22.31
C ASN A 129 29.50 -25.88 21.15
N LYS A 130 28.86 -26.06 19.98
CA LYS A 130 29.11 -25.23 18.79
C LYS A 130 27.79 -24.83 18.15
N LYS A 131 27.70 -23.55 17.79
CA LYS A 131 26.56 -22.98 17.09
C LYS A 131 26.55 -23.47 15.63
N PRO A 132 25.36 -23.69 15.04
CA PRO A 132 25.23 -23.86 13.60
C PRO A 132 25.94 -22.74 12.82
N ILE A 133 26.70 -23.11 11.80
CA ILE A 133 27.46 -22.17 10.98
C ILE A 133 26.49 -21.30 10.19
N THR A 134 26.59 -19.97 10.36
CA THR A 134 25.84 -18.99 9.58
C THR A 134 26.82 -18.08 8.83
N HIS A 135 26.83 -18.13 7.50
CA HIS A 135 27.73 -17.32 6.65
C HIS A 135 27.25 -15.86 6.49
N ARG A 136 27.09 -15.14 7.61
CA ARG A 136 26.50 -13.78 7.67
C ARG A 136 27.25 -12.76 6.82
N GLN A 137 28.57 -12.80 6.88
CA GLN A 137 29.45 -11.87 6.17
C GLN A 137 29.38 -12.06 4.65
N ILE A 138 29.40 -13.32 4.20
CA ILE A 138 29.31 -13.68 2.77
C ILE A 138 27.94 -13.26 2.25
N ALA A 139 26.86 -13.65 2.94
CA ALA A 139 25.51 -13.31 2.52
C ALA A 139 25.27 -11.79 2.46
N ARG A 140 25.81 -11.01 3.42
CA ARG A 140 25.74 -9.55 3.38
C ARG A 140 26.53 -8.96 2.22
N LYS A 141 27.73 -9.49 1.93
CA LYS A 141 28.55 -9.04 0.80
C LYS A 141 27.85 -9.30 -0.53
N GLU A 142 27.27 -10.48 -0.69
CA GLU A 142 26.50 -10.87 -1.87
C GLU A 142 25.25 -10.01 -2.04
N TYR A 143 24.49 -9.79 -0.97
CA TYR A 143 23.34 -8.88 -0.99
C TYR A 143 23.74 -7.46 -1.41
N LEU A 144 24.79 -6.90 -0.80
CA LEU A 144 25.27 -5.55 -1.15
C LEU A 144 25.78 -5.48 -2.60
N ARG A 145 26.37 -6.56 -3.13
CA ARG A 145 26.80 -6.61 -4.52
C ARG A 145 25.62 -6.48 -5.47
N VAL A 146 24.49 -7.12 -5.17
CA VAL A 146 23.30 -7.05 -6.01
C VAL A 146 22.52 -5.76 -5.77
N ALA A 147 22.31 -5.36 -4.52
CA ALA A 147 21.56 -4.16 -4.15
C ALA A 147 22.25 -2.85 -4.60
N LYS A 148 23.57 -2.85 -4.81
CA LYS A 148 24.30 -1.70 -5.34
C LYS A 148 24.32 -1.64 -6.87
N LYS A 149 23.84 -2.67 -7.57
CA LYS A 149 23.66 -2.55 -9.02
C LYS A 149 22.57 -1.52 -9.24
N LYS A 150 22.85 -0.53 -10.09
CA LYS A 150 21.83 0.41 -10.55
C LYS A 150 20.72 -0.40 -11.20
N ASP A 151 19.48 -0.13 -10.84
CA ASP A 151 18.34 -0.57 -11.63
C ASP A 151 18.51 0.05 -13.02
N GLU A 152 18.90 -0.77 -14.00
CA GLU A 152 18.79 -0.38 -15.39
C GLU A 152 17.29 -0.25 -15.67
N LEU A 153 16.77 0.98 -15.53
CA LEU A 153 15.45 1.33 -16.03
C LEU A 153 15.36 0.79 -17.46
N PRO A 154 14.30 0.03 -17.81
CA PRO A 154 14.16 -0.49 -19.16
C PRO A 154 14.25 0.68 -20.13
N VAL A 155 15.30 0.67 -20.96
CA VAL A 155 15.51 1.67 -22.01
C VAL A 155 14.23 1.68 -22.83
N LYS A 156 13.48 2.78 -22.80
CA LYS A 156 12.38 3.01 -23.72
C LYS A 156 12.97 2.93 -25.12
N LYS A 157 12.77 1.80 -25.80
CA LYS A 157 12.98 1.72 -27.25
C LYS A 157 12.03 2.74 -27.86
N SER A 158 12.55 3.87 -28.31
CA SER A 158 11.85 4.76 -29.21
C SER A 158 11.58 3.96 -30.48
N GLY A 159 10.40 3.37 -30.57
CA GLY A 159 9.90 2.82 -31.82
C GLY A 159 9.71 3.97 -32.79
N ASN A 160 10.54 4.00 -33.83
CA ASN A 160 10.17 4.64 -35.08
C ASN A 160 9.04 3.83 -35.69
N LEU A 161 7.87 4.43 -35.82
CA LEU A 161 6.88 4.23 -36.89
C LEU A 161 5.91 5.41 -36.88
#